data_AF-A0A969L4X4-F1
#
_entry.id   AF-A0A969L4X4-F1
#
_cell.length_a   1.000
_cell.length_b   1.000
_cell.length_c   1.000
_cell.angle_alpha   90.00
_cell.angle_beta   90.00
_cell.angle_gamma   90.00
#
_symmetry.space_group_name_H-M   'P 1'
#
loop_
_entity.id
_entity.type
_entity.pdbx_description
1 polymer ?
#
loop_
_entity_poly.entity_id
_entity_poly.type
_entity_poly.pdbx_seq_one_letter_code
_entity_poly.pdbx_strand_id
1 'polypeptide(L)'
;MFGIKLKIRDSAFLQLGFIALLIIINFVIVTLYDQDLAEVEKTVDLAESNGTLSQQIMLYAGYVLEGKDEYRKELQDAIEKYDVNLNILREGGKSAENNATISQVPEILISGYFRPVSTLWQNYKRYASIIAEEDRLLANRSLNPEIQEAYTLLEK
;
A
#
# COMPACT_ATOMS: atom_id res chain seq x y z
N MET A 1 27.82 -35.54 -48.42
CA MET A 1 27.59 -34.16 -48.89
C MET A 1 26.17 -34.10 -49.45
N PHE A 2 25.16 -33.89 -48.60
CA PHE A 2 23.75 -33.88 -49.03
C PHE A 2 23.36 -32.47 -49.47
N GLY A 3 23.45 -32.22 -50.78
CA GLY A 3 22.97 -30.99 -51.38
C GLY A 3 21.45 -31.05 -51.54
N ILE A 4 20.72 -30.56 -50.55
CA ILE A 4 19.27 -30.35 -50.69
C ILE A 4 19.08 -29.14 -51.62
N LYS A 5 18.84 -29.38 -52.92
CA LYS A 5 18.32 -28.34 -53.83
C LYS A 5 16.86 -28.09 -53.46
N LEU A 6 16.62 -27.31 -52.41
CA LEU A 6 15.30 -26.78 -52.11
C LEU A 6 14.84 -25.97 -53.33
N LYS A 7 13.67 -26.31 -53.88
CA LYS A 7 13.04 -25.45 -54.88
C LYS A 7 12.82 -24.08 -54.23
N ILE A 8 12.97 -23.00 -54.98
CA ILE A 8 12.88 -21.60 -54.49
C ILE A 8 11.64 -21.40 -53.59
N ARG A 9 10.53 -22.04 -53.94
CA ARG A 9 9.29 -22.09 -53.15
C ARG A 9 9.48 -22.66 -51.74
N ASP A 10 10.17 -23.79 -51.60
CA ASP A 10 10.35 -24.50 -50.33
C ASP A 10 11.34 -23.73 -49.42
N SER A 11 12.33 -23.08 -50.02
CA SER A 11 13.22 -22.15 -49.30
C SER A 11 12.48 -20.92 -48.77
N ALA A 12 11.55 -20.35 -49.56
CA ALA A 12 10.73 -19.22 -49.12
C ALA A 12 9.76 -19.61 -47.99
N PHE A 13 9.14 -20.80 -48.07
CA PHE A 13 8.30 -21.31 -46.99
C PHE A 13 9.09 -21.54 -45.69
N LEU A 14 10.32 -22.05 -45.77
CA LEU A 14 11.18 -22.20 -44.60
C LEU A 14 11.57 -20.86 -43.98
N GLN A 15 11.89 -19.85 -44.79
CA GLN A 15 12.18 -18.49 -44.32
C GLN A 15 10.97 -17.85 -43.65
N LEU A 16 9.78 -17.95 -44.26
CA LEU A 16 8.55 -17.46 -43.67
C LEU A 16 8.19 -18.19 -42.37
N GLY A 17 8.39 -19.52 -42.34
CA GLY A 17 8.20 -20.32 -41.13
C GLY A 17 9.16 -19.92 -40.00
N PHE A 18 10.42 -19.63 -40.34
CA PHE A 18 11.40 -19.14 -39.38
C PHE A 18 11.04 -17.74 -38.83
N ILE A 19 10.60 -16.82 -39.69
CA ILE A 19 10.13 -15.49 -39.27
C ILE A 19 8.89 -15.63 -38.37
N ALA A 20 7.92 -16.46 -38.74
CA ALA A 20 6.73 -16.73 -37.93
C ALA A 20 7.09 -17.31 -36.56
N LEU A 21 8.08 -18.22 -36.49
CA LEU A 21 8.58 -18.76 -35.24
C LEU A 21 9.21 -17.67 -34.36
N LEU A 22 10.01 -16.77 -34.94
CA LEU A 22 10.60 -15.65 -34.19
C LEU A 22 9.52 -14.71 -33.64
N ILE A 23 8.46 -14.45 -34.40
CA ILE A 23 7.32 -13.64 -33.93
C ILE A 23 6.63 -14.32 -32.74
N ILE A 24 6.38 -15.63 -32.82
CA ILE A 24 5.77 -16.38 -31.71
C ILE A 24 6.66 -16.35 -30.46
N ILE A 25 7.96 -16.60 -30.62
CA ILE A 25 8.92 -16.56 -29.50
C ILE A 25 8.95 -15.16 -28.88
N ASN A 26 9.02 -14.11 -29.70
CA ASN A 26 9.01 -12.74 -29.21
C ASN A 26 7.71 -12.41 -28.46
N PHE A 27 6.55 -12.80 -29.02
CA PHE A 27 5.26 -12.60 -28.39
C PHE A 27 5.16 -13.30 -27.02
N VAL A 28 5.63 -14.56 -26.94
CA VAL A 28 5.67 -15.31 -25.66
C VAL A 28 6.57 -14.61 -24.65
N ILE A 29 7.77 -14.17 -25.06
CA ILE A 29 8.70 -13.46 -24.16
C ILE A 29 8.04 -12.18 -23.63
N VAL A 30 7.51 -11.33 -24.51
CA VAL A 30 6.87 -10.07 -24.11
C VAL A 30 5.71 -10.32 -23.15
N THR A 31 4.85 -11.30 -23.45
CA THR A 31 3.69 -11.62 -22.60
C THR A 31 4.11 -12.07 -21.20
N LEU A 32 5.21 -12.82 -21.06
CA LEU A 32 5.72 -13.24 -19.76
C LEU A 32 6.29 -12.05 -18.96
N TYR A 33 7.07 -11.17 -19.62
CA TYR A 33 7.60 -9.98 -18.96
C TYR A 33 6.51 -9.00 -18.53
N ASP A 34 5.45 -8.83 -19.32
CA ASP A 34 4.33 -7.96 -18.99
C ASP A 34 3.58 -8.45 -17.73
N GLN A 35 3.50 -9.76 -17.51
CA GLN A 35 2.86 -10.33 -16.31
C GLN A 35 3.64 -10.03 -15.04
N ASP A 36 4.96 -10.24 -15.07
CA ASP A 36 5.85 -9.95 -13.93
C ASP A 36 5.83 -8.44 -13.61
N LEU A 37 5.86 -7.59 -14.65
CA LEU A 37 5.82 -6.14 -14.47
C LEU A 37 4.50 -5.69 -13.84
N ALA A 38 3.37 -6.23 -14.31
CA ALA A 38 2.05 -5.91 -13.76
C ALA A 38 1.89 -6.36 -12.29
N GLU A 39 2.59 -7.40 -11.86
CA GLU A 39 2.61 -7.84 -10.46
C GLU A 39 3.41 -6.89 -9.57
N VAL A 40 4.58 -6.46 -10.05
CA VAL A 40 5.42 -5.46 -9.37
C VAL A 40 4.69 -4.13 -9.26
N GLU A 41 4.06 -3.66 -10.33
CA GLU A 41 3.29 -2.41 -10.36
C GLU A 41 2.22 -2.38 -9.27
N LYS A 42 1.39 -3.42 -9.16
CA LYS A 42 0.36 -3.52 -8.11
C LYS A 42 0.93 -3.47 -6.69
N THR A 43 2.11 -4.04 -6.49
CA THR A 43 2.80 -4.04 -5.20
C THR A 43 3.32 -2.65 -4.86
N VAL A 44 3.87 -1.94 -5.86
CA VAL A 44 4.33 -0.56 -5.74
C VAL A 44 3.16 0.37 -5.45
N ASP A 45 2.05 0.25 -6.17
CA ASP A 45 0.83 1.05 -5.96
C ASP A 45 0.31 0.92 -4.51
N LEU A 46 0.34 -0.31 -3.97
CA LEU A 46 -0.09 -0.55 -2.59
C LEU A 46 0.86 0.11 -1.58
N ALA A 47 2.15 0.11 -1.85
CA ALA A 47 3.14 0.80 -1.02
C ALA A 47 3.00 2.34 -1.11
N GLU A 48 2.72 2.87 -2.30
CA GLU A 48 2.45 4.29 -2.52
C GLU A 48 1.15 4.74 -1.82
N SER A 49 0.10 3.90 -1.85
CA SER A 49 -1.12 4.10 -1.09
C SER A 49 -0.83 4.26 0.40
N ASN A 50 0.07 3.46 0.97
CA ASN A 50 0.53 3.65 2.35
C ASN A 50 1.23 4.99 2.57
N GLY A 51 2.09 5.42 1.64
CA GLY A 51 2.69 6.75 1.68
C GLY A 51 1.63 7.85 1.80
N THR A 52 0.59 7.77 0.97
CA THR A 52 -0.53 8.72 0.99
C THR A 52 -1.35 8.64 2.29
N LEU A 53 -1.68 7.43 2.75
CA LEU A 53 -2.41 7.19 4.00
C LEU A 53 -1.67 7.78 5.21
N SER A 54 -0.34 7.70 5.26
CA SER A 54 0.44 8.31 6.35
C SER A 54 0.24 9.84 6.44
N GLN A 55 0.16 10.51 5.29
CA GLN A 55 -0.07 11.95 5.23
C GLN A 55 -1.51 12.29 5.60
N GLN A 56 -2.47 11.46 5.18
CA GLN A 56 -3.88 11.61 5.56
C GLN A 56 -4.08 11.45 7.07
N ILE A 57 -3.45 10.45 7.69
CA ILE A 57 -3.48 10.26 9.15
C ILE A 57 -2.95 11.51 9.85
N MET A 58 -1.81 12.05 9.40
CA MET A 58 -1.24 13.28 9.98
C MET A 58 -2.22 14.46 9.85
N LEU A 59 -2.82 14.64 8.67
CA LEU A 59 -3.75 15.72 8.39
C LEU A 59 -5.01 15.63 9.25
N TYR A 60 -5.66 14.46 9.26
CA TYR A 60 -6.88 14.24 10.03
C TYR A 60 -6.63 14.30 11.54
N ALA A 61 -5.50 13.78 12.02
CA ALA A 61 -5.10 13.95 13.41
C ALA A 61 -4.96 15.44 13.77
N GLY A 62 -4.36 16.25 12.90
CA GLY A 62 -4.29 17.70 13.07
C GLY A 62 -5.66 18.36 13.16
N TYR A 63 -6.60 18.00 12.28
CA TYR A 63 -7.96 18.52 12.33
C TYR A 63 -8.73 18.11 13.59
N VAL A 64 -8.58 16.87 14.04
CA VAL A 64 -9.19 16.41 15.29
C VAL A 64 -8.62 17.16 16.49
N LEU A 65 -7.30 17.42 16.52
CA LEU A 65 -6.68 18.23 17.57
C LEU A 65 -7.14 19.70 17.56
N GLU A 66 -7.55 20.23 16.41
CA GLU A 66 -8.18 21.54 16.26
C GLU A 66 -9.67 21.56 16.65
N GLY A 67 -10.25 20.41 17.05
CA GLY A 67 -11.65 20.28 17.44
C GLY A 67 -12.63 20.03 16.29
N LYS A 68 -12.14 19.61 15.11
CA LYS A 68 -12.98 19.21 13.98
C LYS A 68 -13.27 17.70 14.05
N ASP A 69 -14.15 17.33 14.97
CA ASP A 69 -14.46 15.92 15.28
C ASP A 69 -15.08 15.14 14.11
N GLU A 70 -15.60 15.83 13.10
CA GLU A 70 -16.11 15.20 11.89
C GLU A 70 -15.06 14.36 11.15
N TYR A 71 -13.76 14.65 11.33
CA TYR A 71 -12.64 13.92 10.69
C TYR A 71 -12.15 12.69 11.48
N ARG A 72 -12.75 12.38 12.63
CA ARG A 72 -12.33 11.22 13.45
C ARG A 72 -12.51 9.90 12.72
N LYS A 73 -13.60 9.77 11.97
CA LYS A 73 -13.88 8.54 11.22
C LYS A 73 -12.85 8.35 10.12
N GLU A 74 -12.55 9.40 9.38
CA GLU A 74 -11.54 9.40 8.32
C GLU A 74 -10.15 9.08 8.88
N LEU A 75 -9.82 9.58 10.07
CA LEU A 75 -8.61 9.21 10.78
C LEU A 75 -8.57 7.70 11.11
N GLN A 76 -9.65 7.15 11.66
CA GLN A 76 -9.75 5.72 11.97
C GLN A 76 -9.65 4.86 10.71
N ASP A 77 -10.41 5.19 9.68
CA ASP A 77 -10.43 4.48 8.40
C ASP A 77 -9.04 4.50 7.75
N ALA A 78 -8.33 5.64 7.80
CA ALA A 78 -6.97 5.75 7.26
C ALA A 78 -5.95 4.89 8.04
N ILE A 79 -6.07 4.85 9.38
CA ILE A 79 -5.22 3.99 10.22
C ILE A 79 -5.45 2.51 9.88
N GLU A 80 -6.71 2.09 9.79
CA GLU A 80 -7.07 0.70 9.48
C GLU A 80 -6.57 0.28 8.10
N LYS A 81 -6.80 1.12 7.08
CA LYS A 81 -6.33 0.86 5.71
C LYS A 81 -4.81 0.72 5.64
N TYR A 82 -4.08 1.60 6.31
CA TYR A 82 -2.62 1.53 6.34
C TYR A 82 -2.14 0.19 6.91
N ASP A 83 -2.76 -0.25 8.01
CA ASP A 83 -2.43 -1.51 8.68
C ASP A 83 -2.73 -2.73 7.80
N VAL A 84 -3.90 -2.73 7.13
CA VAL A 84 -4.30 -3.77 6.18
C VAL A 84 -3.31 -3.87 5.02
N ASN A 85 -2.97 -2.73 4.40
CA ASN A 85 -2.03 -2.69 3.28
C ASN A 85 -0.63 -3.17 3.69
N LEU A 86 -0.14 -2.76 4.87
CA LEU A 86 1.12 -3.29 5.41
C LEU A 86 1.07 -4.81 5.59
N ASN A 87 -0.06 -5.34 6.04
CA ASN A 87 -0.20 -6.78 6.20
C ASN A 87 -0.20 -7.52 4.86
N ILE A 88 -0.93 -7.00 3.88
CA ILE A 88 -0.97 -7.55 2.51
C ILE A 88 0.43 -7.56 1.89
N LEU A 89 1.21 -6.49 2.05
CA LEU A 89 2.59 -6.47 1.54
C LEU A 89 3.48 -7.51 2.25
N ARG A 90 3.26 -7.75 3.54
CA ARG A 90 4.07 -8.67 4.35
C ARG A 90 3.74 -10.14 4.12
N GLU A 91 2.47 -10.47 3.96
CA GLU A 91 1.97 -11.86 3.92
C GLU A 91 1.43 -12.26 2.54
N GLY A 92 1.35 -11.31 1.61
CA GLY A 92 0.51 -11.44 0.42
C GLY A 92 -0.96 -11.28 0.77
N GLY A 93 -1.81 -11.19 -0.24
CA GLY A 93 -3.26 -11.13 -0.03
C GLY A 93 -3.98 -10.38 -1.12
N LYS A 94 -5.25 -10.08 -0.87
CA LYS A 94 -6.10 -9.33 -1.80
C LYS A 94 -6.30 -7.91 -1.28
N SER A 95 -5.90 -6.91 -2.06
CA SER A 95 -6.21 -5.52 -1.75
C SER A 95 -7.68 -5.22 -2.02
N ALA A 96 -8.34 -4.60 -1.04
CA ALA A 96 -9.74 -4.23 -1.14
C ALA A 96 -9.96 -3.04 -2.10
N GLU A 97 -8.96 -2.18 -2.30
CA GLU A 97 -9.10 -0.96 -3.11
C GLU A 97 -9.03 -1.24 -4.61
N ASN A 98 -8.11 -2.09 -5.06
CA ASN A 98 -7.92 -2.38 -6.48
C ASN A 98 -8.30 -3.82 -6.86
N ASN A 99 -8.85 -4.60 -5.91
CA ASN A 99 -9.19 -6.02 -6.09
C ASN A 99 -8.01 -6.89 -6.56
N ALA A 100 -6.78 -6.38 -6.47
CA ALA A 100 -5.59 -7.06 -6.94
C ALA A 100 -5.11 -8.07 -5.90
N THR A 101 -4.69 -9.24 -6.39
CA THR A 101 -3.89 -10.17 -5.60
C THR A 101 -2.45 -9.69 -5.63
N ILE A 102 -1.90 -9.46 -4.45
CA ILE A 102 -0.52 -9.07 -4.21
C ILE A 102 0.21 -10.29 -3.67
N SER A 103 1.30 -10.67 -4.32
CA SER A 103 2.18 -11.69 -3.80
C SER A 103 2.96 -11.17 -2.60
N GLN A 104 3.37 -12.09 -1.73
CA GLN A 104 4.24 -11.75 -0.64
C GLN A 104 5.54 -11.13 -1.15
N VAL A 105 5.93 -9.99 -0.58
CA VAL A 105 7.19 -9.34 -0.90
C VAL A 105 8.37 -10.27 -0.51
N PRO A 106 9.47 -10.33 -1.29
CA PRO A 106 10.63 -11.16 -0.96
C PRO A 106 11.15 -10.97 0.47
N GLU A 107 11.48 -12.06 1.16
CA GLU A 107 11.92 -12.07 2.57
C GLU A 107 13.10 -11.14 2.86
N ILE A 108 13.99 -10.93 1.87
CA ILE A 108 15.11 -9.99 1.99
C ILE A 108 14.64 -8.54 2.18
N LEU A 109 13.53 -8.16 1.55
CA LEU A 109 12.91 -6.85 1.73
C LEU A 109 12.07 -6.81 3.02
N ILE A 110 11.49 -7.95 3.43
CA ILE A 110 10.75 -8.02 4.69
C ILE A 110 11.69 -7.72 5.88
N SER A 111 12.81 -8.43 5.93
CA SER A 111 13.80 -8.32 6.99
C SER A 111 14.54 -6.97 6.96
N GLY A 112 14.87 -6.47 5.77
CA GLY A 112 15.64 -5.22 5.60
C GLY A 112 14.81 -3.93 5.77
N TYR A 113 13.56 -3.91 5.30
CA TYR A 113 12.76 -2.69 5.21
C TYR A 113 11.42 -2.77 5.94
N PHE A 114 10.66 -3.87 5.80
CA PHE A 114 9.35 -3.96 6.45
C PHE A 114 9.42 -3.97 7.97
N ARG A 115 10.37 -4.71 8.56
CA ARG A 115 10.47 -4.79 10.03
C ARG A 115 10.70 -3.40 10.67
N PRO A 116 11.65 -2.57 10.20
CA PRO A 116 11.77 -1.18 10.66
C PRO A 116 10.49 -0.35 10.44
N VAL A 117 9.89 -0.41 9.25
CA VAL A 117 8.67 0.36 8.92
C VAL A 117 7.51 -0.05 9.81
N SER A 118 7.30 -1.35 10.02
CA SER A 118 6.26 -1.87 10.91
C SER A 118 6.46 -1.41 12.36
N THR A 119 7.71 -1.36 12.83
CA THR A 119 8.03 -0.87 14.18
C THR A 119 7.71 0.62 14.32
N LEU A 120 8.08 1.44 13.34
CA LEU A 120 7.75 2.87 13.32
C LEU A 120 6.22 3.08 13.24
N TRP A 121 5.56 2.29 12.40
CA TRP A 121 4.11 2.30 12.25
C TRP A 121 3.39 2.00 13.55
N GLN A 122 3.81 1.00 14.34
CA GLN A 122 3.14 0.71 15.63
C GLN A 122 3.17 1.90 16.59
N ASN A 123 4.29 2.63 16.64
CA ASN A 123 4.37 3.85 17.45
C ASN A 123 3.46 4.95 16.91
N TYR A 124 3.48 5.17 15.60
CA TYR A 124 2.67 6.18 14.93
C TYR A 124 1.17 5.90 15.07
N LYS A 125 0.74 4.66 14.78
CA LYS A 125 -0.61 4.13 14.97
C LYS A 125 -1.10 4.39 16.39
N ARG A 126 -0.30 4.08 17.41
CA ARG A 126 -0.69 4.32 18.81
C ARG A 126 -1.04 5.79 19.07
N TYR A 127 -0.21 6.74 18.62
CA TYR A 127 -0.49 8.16 18.82
C TYR A 127 -1.72 8.63 18.03
N ALA A 128 -1.84 8.20 16.78
CA ALA A 128 -2.99 8.54 15.95
C ALA A 128 -4.30 7.97 16.50
N SER A 129 -4.28 6.74 17.04
CA SER A 129 -5.44 6.11 17.69
C SER A 129 -5.84 6.83 18.97
N ILE A 130 -4.90 7.30 19.79
CA ILE A 130 -5.20 8.12 20.96
C ILE A 130 -5.99 9.37 20.55
N ILE A 131 -5.51 10.09 19.54
CA ILE A 131 -6.18 11.29 19.01
C ILE A 131 -7.57 10.94 18.49
N ALA A 132 -7.71 9.84 17.76
CA ALA A 132 -8.99 9.37 17.24
C ALA A 132 -10.01 9.04 18.35
N GLU A 133 -9.55 8.56 19.51
CA GLU A 133 -10.38 8.14 20.65
C GLU A 133 -10.61 9.25 21.71
N GLU A 134 -9.87 10.36 21.65
CA GLU A 134 -9.75 11.36 22.74
C GLU A 134 -11.07 12.00 23.18
N ASP A 135 -12.10 12.05 22.33
CA ASP A 135 -13.44 12.55 22.69
C ASP A 135 -14.08 11.79 23.86
N ARG A 136 -13.76 10.50 24.05
CA ARG A 136 -14.25 9.73 25.20
C ARG A 136 -13.57 10.12 26.51
N LEU A 137 -12.36 10.65 26.46
CA LEU A 137 -11.60 11.01 27.66
C LEU A 137 -11.93 12.43 28.15
N LEU A 138 -12.25 13.35 27.24
CA LEU A 138 -12.67 14.71 27.61
C LEU A 138 -14.16 14.79 27.97
N ALA A 139 -15.04 14.04 27.29
CA ALA A 139 -16.45 13.96 27.67
C ALA A 139 -16.68 13.32 29.07
N ASN A 140 -15.74 12.50 29.54
CA ASN A 140 -15.79 11.87 30.87
C ASN A 140 -14.89 12.58 31.91
N ARG A 141 -14.17 13.62 31.50
CA ARG A 141 -13.58 14.63 32.39
C ARG A 141 -14.56 15.80 32.48
N SER A 142 -15.67 15.61 33.20
CA SER A 142 -16.15 16.77 33.96
C SER A 142 -14.93 17.26 34.75
N LEU A 143 -14.54 18.52 34.53
CA LEU A 143 -13.46 19.14 35.30
C LEU A 143 -13.70 18.80 36.77
N ASN A 144 -12.70 18.21 37.44
CA ASN A 144 -12.73 18.08 38.88
C ASN A 144 -13.15 19.44 39.45
N PRO A 145 -14.21 19.52 40.29
CA PRO A 145 -14.71 20.78 40.84
C PRO A 145 -13.58 21.66 41.42
N GLU A 146 -12.55 21.03 41.98
CA GLU A 146 -11.37 21.70 42.54
C GLU A 146 -10.56 22.49 41.49
N ILE A 147 -10.50 22.00 40.25
CA ILE A 147 -9.81 22.69 39.14
C ILE A 147 -10.68 23.83 38.62
N GLN A 148 -12.01 23.65 38.55
CA GLN A 148 -12.93 24.73 38.19
C GLN A 148 -12.89 25.89 39.20
N GLU A 149 -12.77 25.59 40.49
CA GLU A 149 -12.64 26.60 41.54
C GLU A 149 -11.30 27.35 41.44
N ALA A 150 -10.21 26.64 41.14
CA ALA A 150 -8.91 27.27 40.92
C ALA A 150 -8.88 28.22 39.70
N TYR A 151 -9.56 27.87 38.59
CA TYR A 151 -9.66 28.75 37.42
C TYR A 151 -10.51 29.99 37.69
N THR A 152 -11.63 29.86 38.42
CA THR A 152 -12.50 30.99 38.76
C THR A 152 -11.89 31.96 39.77
N LEU A 153 -10.91 31.51 40.55
CA LEU A 153 -10.13 32.38 41.46
C LEU A 153 -9.02 33.15 40.74
N LEU A 154 -8.56 32.69 39.57
CA LEU A 154 -7.53 33.37 38.78
C LEU A 154 -8.11 34.45 37.84
N GLU A 155 -9.42 34.44 37.59
CA GLU A 155 -10.13 35.43 36.77
C GLU A 155 -10.75 36.59 37.57
N LYS A 156 -10.46 36.68 38.88
CA LYS A 156 -10.81 37.83 39.74
C LYS A 156 -9.58 38.64 40.10
#